data_AF-A0A8H7NBS2-F1
#
_entry.id   AF-A0A8H7NBS2-F1
#
_cell.length_a   1.000
_cell.length_b   1.000
_cell.length_c   1.000
_cell.angle_alpha   90.00
_cell.angle_beta   90.00
_cell.angle_gamma   90.00
#
_symmetry.space_group_name_H-M   'P 1'
#
loop_
_entity.id
_entity.type
_entity.pdbx_description
1 polymer ?
#
loop_
_entity_poly.entity_id
_entity_poly.type
_entity_poly.pdbx_seq_one_letter_code
_entity_poly.pdbx_strand_id
1 'polypeptide(L)'
;MRLPTFTASVLTLAVCATANAIPQRRAEPFAGYLMTGFFDNSHNIEQFLSVGNDPINFKQLNQRKSILNSDIGTGGIRDPYLTTNSDRSVFYLIATGMTPS
;
A
#
# COMPACT_ATOMS: atom_id res chain seq x y z
N MET A 1 -5.56 52.98 -50.08
CA MET A 1 -4.63 51.95 -49.56
C MET A 1 -5.40 51.14 -48.51
N ARG A 2 -5.82 49.92 -48.83
CA ARG A 2 -6.64 49.06 -47.95
C ARG A 2 -5.75 47.93 -47.41
N LEU A 3 -5.61 47.80 -46.09
CA LEU A 3 -4.87 46.69 -45.47
C LEU A 3 -5.72 45.40 -45.53
N PRO A 4 -5.11 44.22 -45.76
CA PRO A 4 -5.82 42.95 -45.67
C PRO A 4 -5.89 42.51 -44.20
N THR A 5 -7.09 42.16 -43.74
CA THR A 5 -7.30 41.55 -42.43
C THR A 5 -7.13 40.04 -42.56
N PHE A 6 -6.08 39.49 -41.95
CA PHE A 6 -5.90 38.04 -41.82
C PHE A 6 -6.52 37.56 -40.51
N THR A 7 -7.61 36.80 -40.60
CA THR A 7 -8.19 36.07 -39.46
C THR A 7 -7.49 34.73 -39.31
N ALA A 8 -6.67 34.58 -38.27
CA ALA A 8 -6.12 33.30 -37.87
C ALA A 8 -7.16 32.53 -37.05
N SER A 9 -7.70 31.44 -37.60
CA SER A 9 -8.54 30.50 -36.84
C SER A 9 -7.64 29.57 -36.03
N VAL A 10 -7.63 29.72 -34.71
CA VAL A 10 -6.97 28.78 -33.79
C VAL A 10 -7.91 27.61 -33.54
N LEU A 11 -7.57 26.43 -34.03
CA LEU A 11 -8.31 25.19 -33.78
C LEU A 11 -7.78 24.55 -32.49
N THR A 12 -8.48 24.75 -31.37
CA THR A 12 -8.12 24.13 -30.09
C THR A 12 -8.63 22.68 -30.06
N LEU A 13 -7.75 21.69 -30.24
CA LEU A 13 -8.07 20.29 -29.93
C LEU A 13 -8.14 20.12 -28.41
N ALA A 14 -9.35 20.03 -27.86
CA ALA A 14 -9.56 19.60 -26.48
C ALA A 14 -9.35 18.08 -26.40
N VAL A 15 -8.17 17.65 -25.93
CA VAL A 15 -7.93 16.25 -25.58
C VAL A 15 -8.56 16.00 -24.21
N CYS A 16 -9.77 15.42 -24.20
CA CYS A 16 -10.37 14.92 -22.97
C CYS A 16 -9.67 13.62 -22.55
N ALA A 17 -8.77 13.69 -21.57
CA ALA A 17 -8.25 12.51 -20.91
C ALA A 17 -9.36 11.84 -20.10
N THR A 18 -9.87 10.70 -20.57
CA THR A 18 -10.82 9.88 -19.80
C THR A 18 -10.05 9.13 -18.72
N ALA A 19 -10.03 9.67 -17.50
CA ALA A 19 -9.58 8.91 -16.34
C ALA A 19 -10.60 7.77 -16.10
N ASN A 20 -10.15 6.52 -16.18
CA ASN A 20 -10.97 5.39 -15.79
C ASN A 20 -11.23 5.49 -14.28
N ALA A 21 -12.50 5.63 -13.89
CA ALA A 21 -12.87 5.62 -12.49
C ALA A 21 -12.53 4.25 -11.90
N ILE A 22 -11.69 4.22 -10.88
CA ILE A 22 -11.41 2.99 -10.13
C ILE A 22 -12.68 2.64 -9.35
N PRO A 23 -13.32 1.48 -9.59
CA PRO A 23 -14.54 1.12 -8.90
C PRO A 23 -14.28 1.09 -7.39
N GLN A 24 -15.02 1.92 -6.64
CA GLN A 24 -14.97 1.90 -5.19
C GLN A 24 -15.51 0.55 -4.70
N ARG A 25 -14.64 -0.26 -4.11
CA ARG A 25 -15.06 -1.50 -3.42
C ARG A 25 -16.04 -1.13 -2.32
N ARG A 26 -17.24 -1.74 -2.32
CA ARG A 26 -18.21 -1.60 -1.25
C ARG A 26 -17.55 -1.99 0.08
N ALA A 27 -17.68 -1.13 1.09
CA ALA A 27 -17.14 -1.40 2.41
C ALA A 27 -17.96 -2.52 3.07
N GLU A 28 -17.48 -3.76 2.95
CA GLU A 28 -17.98 -4.87 3.75
C GLU A 28 -17.53 -4.71 5.21
N PRO A 29 -18.32 -5.19 6.20
CA PRO A 29 -17.90 -5.18 7.59
C PRO A 29 -16.56 -5.88 7.76
N PHE A 30 -15.66 -5.29 8.57
CA PHE A 30 -14.38 -5.93 8.88
C PHE A 30 -14.60 -7.18 9.74
N ALA A 31 -13.88 -8.25 9.42
CA ALA A 31 -13.97 -9.52 10.14
C ALA A 31 -13.12 -9.55 11.44
N GLY A 32 -12.18 -8.62 11.60
CA GLY A 32 -11.26 -8.56 12.73
C GLY A 32 -10.05 -7.66 12.46
N TYR A 33 -8.95 -7.92 13.18
CA TYR A 33 -7.71 -7.15 13.20
C TYR A 33 -6.55 -7.97 12.65
N LEU A 34 -5.66 -7.31 11.91
CA LEU A 34 -4.39 -7.86 11.46
C LEU A 34 -3.26 -7.11 12.15
N MET A 35 -2.39 -7.83 12.85
CA MET A 35 -1.16 -7.29 13.43
C MET A 35 0.02 -7.74 12.56
N THR A 36 0.89 -6.79 12.20
CA THR A 36 2.13 -7.03 11.45
C THR A 36 3.30 -6.48 12.26
N GLY A 37 4.30 -7.31 12.53
CA GLY A 37 5.39 -6.98 13.44
C GLY A 37 6.40 -8.10 13.56
N PHE A 38 7.44 -7.89 14.36
CA PHE A 38 8.39 -8.93 14.74
C PHE A 38 8.24 -9.21 16.25
N PHE A 39 8.49 -10.45 16.67
CA PHE A 39 8.26 -10.88 18.05
C PHE A 39 9.49 -11.52 18.70
N ASP A 40 10.55 -11.70 17.93
CA ASP A 40 11.82 -12.22 18.42
C ASP A 40 12.97 -11.27 18.05
N ASN A 41 14.17 -11.64 18.49
CA ASN A 41 15.38 -10.85 18.24
C ASN A 41 15.85 -10.88 16.78
N SER A 42 15.24 -11.72 15.92
CA SER A 42 15.59 -11.75 14.50
C SER A 42 15.06 -10.53 13.75
N HIS A 43 14.06 -9.83 14.30
CA HIS A 43 13.43 -8.68 13.66
C HIS A 43 12.87 -9.00 12.27
N ASN A 44 12.45 -10.25 12.07
CA ASN A 44 11.78 -10.71 10.87
C ASN A 44 10.28 -10.44 10.97
N ILE A 45 9.65 -9.97 9.89
CA ILE A 45 8.24 -9.55 9.94
C ILE A 45 7.31 -10.76 9.83
N GLU A 46 6.49 -10.96 10.86
CA GLU A 46 5.41 -11.94 10.94
C GLU A 46 4.03 -11.25 10.94
N GLN A 47 2.98 -12.05 10.77
CA GLN A 47 1.59 -11.58 10.81
C GLN A 47 0.72 -12.45 11.72
N PHE A 48 -0.26 -11.79 12.33
CA PHE A 48 -1.19 -12.39 13.29
C PHE A 48 -2.59 -11.87 13.03
N LEU A 49 -3.57 -12.78 13.06
CA LEU A 49 -4.98 -12.44 12.87
C LEU A 49 -5.70 -12.53 14.19
N SER A 50 -6.60 -11.59 14.48
CA SER A 50 -7.46 -11.70 15.66
C SER A 50 -8.34 -12.95 15.61
N VAL A 51 -8.69 -13.48 16.78
CA VAL A 51 -9.70 -14.52 16.91
C VAL A 51 -11.08 -13.86 16.89
N GLY A 52 -11.71 -13.81 15.71
CA GLY A 52 -12.93 -13.03 15.51
C GLY A 52 -12.64 -11.52 15.56
N ASN A 53 -13.60 -10.71 15.99
CA ASN A 53 -13.45 -9.27 16.16
C ASN A 53 -12.93 -8.88 17.56
N ASP A 54 -11.87 -9.56 18.02
CA ASP A 54 -11.27 -9.35 19.33
C ASP A 54 -9.90 -8.64 19.19
N PRO A 55 -9.74 -7.39 19.71
CA PRO A 55 -8.53 -6.61 19.51
C PRO A 55 -7.35 -7.03 20.41
N ILE A 56 -7.52 -7.99 21.32
CA ILE A 56 -6.46 -8.42 22.26
C ILE A 56 -6.10 -9.91 22.15
N ASN A 57 -6.86 -10.70 21.38
CA ASN A 57 -6.60 -12.13 21.18
C ASN A 57 -6.22 -12.43 19.73
N PHE A 58 -4.97 -12.88 19.52
CA PHE A 58 -4.40 -13.11 18.19
C PHE A 58 -3.90 -14.54 18.01
N LYS A 59 -4.03 -15.06 16.79
CA LYS A 59 -3.41 -16.30 16.32
C LYS A 59 -2.35 -16.01 15.26
N GLN A 60 -1.27 -16.78 15.30
CA GLN A 60 -0.19 -16.72 14.32
C GLN A 60 -0.70 -17.10 12.92
N LEU A 61 -0.26 -16.37 11.91
CA LEU A 61 -0.42 -16.75 10.51
C LEU A 61 0.85 -17.43 9.99
N ASN A 62 0.75 -18.04 8.81
CA ASN A 62 1.88 -18.60 8.06
C ASN A 62 2.79 -19.55 8.88
N GLN A 63 2.25 -20.24 9.89
CA GLN A 63 3.04 -21.11 10.79
C GLN A 63 4.25 -20.39 11.42
N ARG A 64 4.14 -19.08 11.70
CA ARG A 64 5.25 -18.22 12.16
C ARG A 64 6.41 -18.05 11.18
N LYS A 65 6.24 -18.44 9.91
CA LYS A 65 7.23 -18.11 8.88
C LYS A 65 7.09 -16.63 8.56
N SER A 66 8.22 -15.94 8.56
CA SER A 66 8.29 -14.54 8.18
C SER A 66 7.75 -14.30 6.77
N ILE A 67 7.08 -13.17 6.59
CA ILE A 67 6.60 -12.67 5.30
C ILE A 67 7.57 -11.65 4.68
N LEU A 68 8.52 -11.13 5.46
CA LEU A 68 9.54 -10.19 4.98
C LEU A 68 10.80 -10.29 5.86
N ASN A 69 11.93 -10.59 5.21
CA ASN A 69 13.28 -10.66 5.80
C ASN A 69 14.23 -9.73 5.04
N SER A 70 15.38 -9.40 5.63
CA SER A 70 16.45 -8.65 4.97
C SER A 70 17.75 -9.43 5.03
N ASP A 71 18.48 -9.45 3.90
CA ASP A 71 19.86 -9.94 3.84
C ASP A 71 20.88 -8.79 3.79
N ILE A 72 20.42 -7.54 4.02
CA ILE A 72 21.21 -6.32 3.96
C ILE A 72 21.33 -5.72 5.36
N GLY A 73 22.49 -5.13 5.66
CA GLY A 73 22.76 -4.47 6.95
C GLY A 73 22.95 -5.48 8.08
N THR A 74 22.19 -5.34 9.17
CA THR A 74 22.16 -6.34 10.26
C THR A 74 21.15 -7.46 10.03
N GLY A 75 20.42 -7.43 8.91
CA GLY A 75 19.36 -8.38 8.56
C GLY A 75 18.00 -8.13 9.23
N GLY A 76 17.94 -7.21 10.21
CA GLY A 76 16.68 -6.87 10.89
C GLY A 76 15.83 -5.84 10.15
N ILE A 77 14.51 -5.90 10.37
CA ILE A 77 13.51 -4.97 9.82
C ILE A 77 12.64 -4.41 10.95
N ARG A 78 12.35 -3.11 10.93
CA ARG A 78 11.49 -2.42 11.91
C ARG A 78 10.39 -1.60 11.27
N ASP A 79 9.45 -1.17 12.11
CA ASP A 79 8.42 -0.18 11.80
C ASP A 79 7.55 -0.54 10.58
N PRO A 80 6.92 -1.73 10.54
CA PRO A 80 6.09 -2.13 9.41
C PRO A 80 4.84 -1.23 9.28
N TYR A 81 4.53 -0.86 8.05
CA TYR A 81 3.35 -0.10 7.67
C TYR A 81 2.65 -0.78 6.48
N LEU A 82 1.39 -1.17 6.68
CA LEU A 82 0.55 -1.80 5.67
C LEU A 82 -0.36 -0.74 5.04
N THR A 83 -0.28 -0.59 3.73
CA THR A 83 -1.16 0.28 2.94
C THR A 83 -1.67 -0.45 1.70
N THR A 84 -2.50 0.21 0.91
CA THR A 84 -3.16 -0.40 -0.23
C THR A 84 -3.50 0.65 -1.29
N ASN A 85 -3.74 0.21 -2.53
CA ASN A 85 -4.25 1.08 -3.57
C ASN A 85 -5.73 1.45 -3.34
N SER A 86 -6.28 2.36 -4.15
CA SER A 86 -7.59 2.97 -3.89
C SER A 86 -8.77 1.99 -3.88
N ASP A 87 -8.71 0.87 -4.62
CA ASP A 87 -9.74 -0.18 -4.63
C ASP A 87 -9.46 -1.36 -3.69
N ARG A 88 -8.34 -1.31 -2.96
CA ARG A 88 -7.88 -2.38 -2.08
C ARG A 88 -7.64 -3.73 -2.77
N SER A 89 -7.20 -3.71 -4.03
CA SER A 89 -6.82 -4.91 -4.77
C SER A 89 -5.34 -5.29 -4.58
N VAL A 90 -4.48 -4.33 -4.22
CA VAL A 90 -3.05 -4.54 -3.99
C VAL A 90 -2.66 -3.99 -2.63
N PHE A 91 -1.95 -4.79 -1.83
CA PHE A 91 -1.44 -4.39 -0.52
C PHE A 91 0.08 -4.22 -0.58
N TYR A 92 0.55 -3.15 0.04
CA TYR A 92 1.97 -2.80 0.13
C TYR A 92 2.39 -2.81 1.60
N LEU A 93 3.46 -3.53 1.89
CA LEU A 93 4.14 -3.49 3.18
C LEU A 93 5.41 -2.66 3.02
N ILE A 94 5.52 -1.57 3.78
CA ILE A 94 6.69 -0.71 3.83
C ILE A 94 7.30 -0.86 5.21
N ALA A 95 8.63 -0.98 5.29
CA ALA A 95 9.33 -1.13 6.56
C ALA A 95 10.76 -0.56 6.46
N THR A 96 11.38 -0.35 7.62
CA THR A 96 12.72 0.21 7.74
C THR A 96 13.73 -0.92 7.94
N GLY A 97 14.67 -1.08 7.01
CA GLY A 97 15.81 -1.99 7.20
C GLY A 97 16.80 -1.45 8.23
N MET A 98 17.34 -2.33 9.08
CA MET A 98 18.34 -1.96 10.08
C MET A 98 19.75 -1.94 9.48
N THR A 99 20.50 -0.89 9.80
CA THR A 99 21.92 -0.78 9.49
C THR A 99 22.79 -1.19 10.69
N PRO A 100 24.03 -1.64 10.45
CA PRO A 100 25.01 -1.78 11.53
C PRO A 100 25.21 -0.44 12.24
N SER A 101 25.33 -0.49 13.57
CA SER A 101 25.67 0.67 14.41
C SER A 101 27.15 1.01 14.35
#